data_AF-A0A1I1Y0S2-F1
#
_entry.id   AF-A0A1I1Y0S2-F1
#
_cell.length_a   1.000
_cell.length_b   1.000
_cell.length_c   1.000
_cell.angle_alpha   90.00
_cell.angle_beta   90.00
_cell.angle_gamma   90.00
#
_symmetry.space_group_name_H-M   'P 1'
#
loop_
_entity.id
_entity.type
_entity.pdbx_description
1 polymer ?
#
loop_
_entity_poly.entity_id
_entity_poly.type
_entity_poly.pdbx_seq_one_letter_code
_entity_poly.pdbx_strand_id
1 'polypeptide(L)'
;MTTNKDKDDNQQHSSSGRGFASMDEDKQREIASKGGKAAHEKGTAHEFDSDEAREAGKAAHEKGTAHEFDSEEAREAGRKGGKAAHENNAREAGSKGGHSGSGSSTRGGTSEQHAKAGSQSHKNK
;
A
#
# COMPACT_ATOMS: atom_id res chain seq x y z
N MET A 1 22.42 -55.01 13.64
CA MET A 1 21.75 -54.48 12.43
C MET A 1 21.10 -53.15 12.80
N THR A 2 21.75 -52.01 12.51
CA THR A 2 21.41 -51.04 11.42
C THR A 2 20.05 -50.34 11.63
N THR A 3 19.89 -49.02 11.65
CA THR A 3 20.70 -47.87 11.23
C THR A 3 20.04 -46.59 11.74
N ASN A 4 20.87 -45.57 11.95
CA ASN A 4 20.51 -44.19 12.31
C ASN A 4 19.51 -43.58 11.33
N LYS A 5 18.55 -42.83 11.87
CA LYS A 5 17.56 -42.05 11.11
C LYS A 5 18.03 -40.60 11.06
N ASP A 6 19.12 -40.37 10.33
CA ASP A 6 19.55 -39.04 9.91
C ASP A 6 18.78 -38.67 8.64
N LYS A 7 17.68 -37.93 8.81
CA LYS A 7 17.02 -37.17 7.74
C LYS A 7 16.40 -35.94 8.35
N ASP A 8 17.08 -34.82 8.23
CA ASP A 8 16.43 -33.58 7.81
C ASP A 8 17.46 -32.76 7.03
N ASP A 9 17.33 -32.89 5.72
CA ASP A 9 17.94 -32.08 4.68
C ASP A 9 17.58 -30.60 4.87
N ASN A 10 18.31 -29.90 5.74
CA ASN A 10 18.43 -28.45 5.60
C ASN A 10 19.61 -28.15 4.67
N GLN A 11 19.46 -28.55 3.41
CA GLN A 11 20.24 -27.98 2.32
C GLN A 11 19.83 -26.52 2.19
N GLN A 12 20.35 -25.66 3.07
CA GLN A 12 20.41 -24.23 2.80
C GLN A 12 21.26 -24.08 1.56
N HIS A 13 20.56 -23.83 0.46
CA HIS A 13 21.07 -23.59 -0.87
C HIS A 13 22.39 -22.83 -0.79
N SER A 14 23.49 -23.54 -1.01
CA SER A 14 24.78 -22.97 -1.37
C SER A 14 24.70 -22.45 -2.80
N SER A 15 23.82 -21.47 -3.03
CA SER A 15 23.97 -20.57 -4.15
C SER A 15 25.22 -19.76 -3.84
N SER A 16 26.27 -19.95 -4.64
CA SER A 16 27.50 -19.17 -4.58
C SER A 16 27.08 -17.68 -4.55
N GLY A 17 27.18 -17.03 -3.38
CA GLY A 17 26.58 -15.71 -3.03
C GLY A 17 27.02 -14.55 -3.92
N ARG A 18 26.65 -14.62 -5.19
CA ARG A 18 27.01 -13.71 -6.27
C ARG A 18 25.74 -13.43 -7.06
N GLY A 19 25.43 -12.15 -7.17
CA GLY A 19 24.27 -11.66 -7.90
C GLY A 19 23.34 -10.82 -7.04
N PHE A 20 22.44 -10.09 -7.70
CA PHE A 20 21.51 -9.17 -7.07
C PHE A 20 20.63 -9.85 -6.01
N ALA A 21 20.11 -11.04 -6.33
CA ALA A 21 19.23 -11.80 -5.44
C ALA A 21 19.94 -12.38 -4.20
N SER A 22 21.27 -12.45 -4.20
CA SER A 22 22.07 -12.93 -3.06
C SER A 22 22.58 -11.81 -2.14
N MET A 23 22.29 -10.54 -2.45
CA MET A 23 22.61 -9.40 -1.59
C MET A 23 21.57 -9.22 -0.47
N ASP A 24 21.91 -8.45 0.56
CA ASP A 24 20.95 -8.06 1.60
C ASP A 24 19.74 -7.30 1.02
N GLU A 25 18.54 -7.56 1.55
CA GLU A 25 17.28 -7.00 1.05
C GLU A 25 17.28 -5.47 1.02
N ASP A 26 17.83 -4.83 2.06
CA ASP A 26 17.94 -3.38 2.14
C ASP A 26 18.80 -2.82 1.00
N LYS A 27 19.90 -3.50 0.69
CA LYS A 27 20.81 -3.13 -0.39
C LYS A 27 20.17 -3.35 -1.75
N GLN A 28 19.43 -4.45 -1.94
CA GLN A 28 18.65 -4.69 -3.16
C GLN A 28 17.63 -3.57 -3.37
N ARG A 29 16.88 -3.21 -2.33
CA ARG A 29 15.87 -2.15 -2.39
C ARG A 29 16.48 -0.79 -2.71
N GLU A 30 17.62 -0.47 -2.12
CA GLU A 30 18.33 0.77 -2.38
C GLU A 30 18.81 0.84 -3.85
N ILE A 31 19.42 -0.24 -4.36
CA ILE A 31 19.87 -0.31 -5.75
C ILE A 31 18.68 -0.25 -6.71
N ALA A 32 17.59 -0.96 -6.43
CA ALA A 32 16.37 -0.91 -7.23
C ALA A 32 15.78 0.50 -7.25
N SER A 33 15.72 1.16 -6.08
CA SER A 33 15.24 2.55 -5.97
C SER A 33 16.11 3.52 -6.77
N LYS A 34 17.44 3.37 -6.71
CA LYS A 34 18.39 4.16 -7.52
C LYS A 34 18.22 3.89 -9.00
N GLY A 35 18.00 2.64 -9.40
CA GLY A 35 17.76 2.25 -10.80
C GLY A 35 16.51 2.90 -11.37
N GLY A 36 15.39 2.88 -10.63
CA GLY A 36 14.14 3.54 -11.02
C GLY A 36 14.31 5.06 -11.16
N LYS A 37 14.93 5.71 -10.17
CA LYS A 37 15.21 7.16 -10.22
C LYS A 37 16.09 7.53 -11.41
N ALA A 38 17.15 6.77 -11.64
CA ALA A 38 18.05 7.00 -12.76
C ALA A 38 17.37 6.79 -14.12
N ALA A 39 16.41 5.87 -14.22
CA ALA A 39 15.67 5.64 -15.46
C ALA A 39 14.76 6.83 -15.82
N HIS A 40 14.12 7.43 -14.82
CA HIS A 40 13.36 8.68 -14.98
C HIS A 40 14.29 9.86 -15.30
N GLU A 41 15.39 10.03 -14.54
CA GLU A 41 16.36 11.11 -14.78
C GLU A 41 16.99 11.04 -16.18
N LYS A 42 17.20 9.82 -16.71
CA LYS A 42 17.73 9.59 -18.06
C LYS A 42 16.66 9.66 -19.16
N GLY A 43 15.38 9.88 -18.83
CA GLY A 43 14.28 9.92 -19.78
C GLY A 43 13.99 8.58 -20.47
N THR A 44 14.49 7.47 -19.91
CA THR A 44 14.23 6.12 -20.43
C THR A 44 12.91 5.55 -19.90
N ALA A 45 12.45 6.05 -18.76
CA ALA A 45 11.16 5.70 -18.18
C ALA A 45 10.07 6.65 -18.68
N HIS A 46 8.84 6.14 -18.77
CA HIS A 46 7.65 6.95 -19.01
C HIS A 46 7.40 7.88 -17.82
N GLU A 47 7.24 9.16 -18.10
CA GLU A 47 6.84 10.14 -17.08
C GLU A 47 5.33 10.08 -16.93
N PHE A 48 4.86 9.45 -15.86
CA PHE A 48 3.44 9.47 -15.53
C PHE A 48 3.09 10.86 -15.00
N ASP A 49 2.46 11.66 -15.85
CA ASP A 49 1.75 12.85 -15.37
C ASP A 49 0.53 12.43 -14.53
N SER A 50 0.16 13.24 -13.55
CA SER A 50 -0.98 12.94 -12.67
C SER A 50 -2.29 12.83 -13.44
N ASP A 51 -2.45 13.60 -14.52
CA ASP A 51 -3.63 13.51 -15.38
C ASP A 51 -3.62 12.22 -16.21
N GLU A 52 -2.47 11.80 -16.71
CA GLU A 52 -2.36 10.54 -17.46
C GLU A 52 -2.63 9.31 -16.58
N ALA A 53 -2.13 9.29 -15.35
CA ALA A 53 -2.43 8.22 -14.40
C ALA A 53 -3.95 8.14 -14.11
N ARG A 54 -4.61 9.30 -14.02
CA ARG A 54 -6.06 9.39 -13.81
C ARG A 54 -6.83 8.90 -15.03
N GLU A 55 -6.43 9.32 -16.22
CA GLU A 55 -7.04 8.87 -17.48
C GLU A 55 -6.82 7.37 -17.70
N ALA A 56 -5.64 6.83 -17.40
CA ALA A 56 -5.38 5.40 -17.46
C ALA A 56 -6.29 4.61 -16.49
N GLY A 57 -6.49 5.12 -15.28
CA GLY A 57 -7.43 4.53 -14.31
C GLY A 57 -8.88 4.56 -14.80
N LYS A 58 -9.33 5.68 -15.36
CA LYS A 58 -10.67 5.78 -15.97
C LYS A 58 -10.83 4.88 -17.18
N ALA A 59 -9.84 4.88 -18.08
CA ALA A 59 -9.85 4.08 -19.30
C ALA A 59 -9.92 2.58 -18.98
N ALA A 60 -9.31 2.11 -17.89
CA ALA A 60 -9.44 0.72 -17.47
C ALA A 60 -10.87 0.36 -17.03
N HIS A 61 -11.57 1.29 -16.35
CA HIS A 61 -12.99 1.13 -16.02
C HIS A 61 -13.89 1.22 -17.26
N GLU A 62 -13.64 2.18 -18.16
CA GLU A 62 -14.41 2.35 -19.39
C GLU A 62 -14.23 1.17 -20.36
N LYS A 63 -13.02 0.61 -20.44
CA LYS A 63 -12.70 -0.55 -21.28
C LYS A 63 -13.12 -1.89 -20.66
N GLY A 64 -13.66 -1.88 -19.43
CA GLY A 64 -14.08 -3.10 -18.73
C GLY A 64 -12.95 -4.05 -18.37
N THR A 65 -11.69 -3.58 -18.37
CA THR A 65 -10.53 -4.40 -17.97
C THR A 65 -10.23 -4.28 -16.47
N ALA A 66 -10.82 -3.28 -15.81
CA ALA A 66 -10.74 -3.12 -14.37
C ALA A 66 -11.69 -4.08 -13.64
N HIS A 67 -11.35 -4.41 -12.39
CA HIS A 67 -12.26 -5.12 -11.48
C HIS A 67 -13.50 -4.26 -11.22
N GLU A 68 -14.67 -4.83 -11.44
CA GLU A 68 -15.94 -4.20 -11.09
C GLU A 68 -16.19 -4.41 -9.60
N PHE A 69 -15.95 -3.37 -8.81
CA PHE A 69 -16.30 -3.39 -7.40
C PHE A 69 -17.82 -3.29 -7.26
N ASP A 70 -18.41 -4.26 -6.57
CA ASP A 70 -19.76 -4.08 -6.08
C ASP A 70 -19.78 -2.99 -4.97
N SER A 71 -20.98 -2.49 -4.64
CA SER A 71 -21.11 -1.38 -3.68
C SER A 71 -20.66 -1.74 -2.26
N GLU A 72 -20.72 -3.02 -1.87
CA GLU A 72 -20.26 -3.49 -0.57
C GLU A 72 -18.73 -3.64 -0.54
N GLU A 73 -18.14 -4.18 -1.61
CA GLU A 73 -16.72 -4.38 -1.79
C GLU A 73 -15.97 -3.04 -1.87
N ALA A 74 -16.49 -2.07 -2.64
CA ALA A 74 -15.93 -0.72 -2.69
C ALA A 74 -15.93 -0.06 -1.31
N ARG A 75 -16.99 -0.29 -0.53
CA ARG A 75 -17.14 0.24 0.83
C ARG A 75 -16.16 -0.43 1.81
N GLU A 76 -15.98 -1.74 1.71
CA GLU A 76 -15.02 -2.47 2.52
C GLU A 76 -13.58 -2.04 2.19
N ALA A 77 -13.25 -1.93 0.90
CA ALA A 77 -11.96 -1.43 0.43
C ALA A 77 -11.69 -0.01 0.93
N GLY A 78 -12.65 0.90 0.81
CA GLY A 78 -12.55 2.27 1.33
C GLY A 78 -12.38 2.30 2.86
N ARG A 79 -13.12 1.47 3.59
CA ARG A 79 -12.97 1.33 5.05
C ARG A 79 -11.59 0.82 5.43
N LYS A 80 -11.07 -0.18 4.72
CA LYS A 80 -9.73 -0.75 4.96
C LYS A 80 -8.62 0.26 4.65
N GLY A 81 -8.74 0.98 3.53
CA GLY A 81 -7.81 2.05 3.16
C GLY A 81 -7.79 3.20 4.18
N GLY A 82 -8.96 3.64 4.64
CA GLY A 82 -9.07 4.65 5.69
C GLY A 82 -8.48 4.21 7.03
N LYS A 83 -8.68 2.95 7.41
CA LYS A 83 -8.06 2.37 8.61
C LYS A 83 -6.53 2.31 8.49
N ALA A 84 -6.01 1.86 7.35
CA ALA A 84 -4.56 1.81 7.10
C ALA A 84 -3.91 3.20 7.14
N ALA A 85 -4.58 4.22 6.59
CA ALA A 85 -4.11 5.61 6.67
C ALA A 85 -4.08 6.11 8.13
N HIS A 86 -5.09 5.76 8.94
CA HIS A 86 -5.11 6.12 10.35
C HIS A 86 -4.10 5.33 11.19
N GLU A 87 -3.83 4.07 10.87
CA GLU A 87 -2.81 3.26 11.55
C GLU A 87 -1.39 3.78 11.28
N ASN A 88 -1.11 4.16 10.03
CA ASN A 88 0.16 4.79 9.66
C ASN A 88 0.34 6.15 10.35
N ASN A 89 -0.71 6.97 10.42
CA ASN A 89 -0.67 8.26 11.12
C ASN A 89 -0.55 8.08 12.64
N ALA A 90 -1.23 7.10 13.24
CA ALA A 90 -1.11 6.79 14.67
C ALA A 90 0.30 6.30 15.06
N ARG A 91 0.98 5.57 14.17
CA ARG A 91 2.39 5.18 14.34
C ARG A 91 3.35 6.37 14.21
N GLU A 92 3.04 7.35 13.36
CA GLU A 92 3.86 8.56 13.20
C GLU A 92 3.61 9.63 14.30
N ALA A 93 2.38 9.71 14.81
CA ALA A 93 1.96 10.66 15.85
C ALA A 93 2.50 10.33 17.25
N GLY A 94 3.08 9.14 17.47
CA GLY A 94 3.73 8.77 18.72
C GLY A 94 5.08 9.46 19.00
N SER A 95 5.61 10.25 18.05
CA SER A 95 6.97 10.81 18.13
C SER A 95 7.05 12.33 18.32
N LYS A 96 5.92 13.07 18.41
CA LYS A 96 5.96 14.53 18.64
C LYS A 96 5.00 15.00 19.72
N GLY A 97 5.55 15.05 20.94
CA GLY A 97 5.50 16.21 21.85
C GLY A 97 4.16 16.91 22.03
N GLY A 98 3.55 16.68 23.20
CA GLY A 98 2.29 17.28 23.63
C GLY A 98 2.28 18.81 23.59
N HIS A 99 1.15 19.35 23.17
CA HIS A 99 0.69 20.70 23.49
C HIS A 99 -0.80 20.62 23.80
N SER A 100 -1.13 20.86 25.07
CA SER A 100 -2.47 21.12 25.55
C SER A 100 -3.07 22.32 24.81
N GLY A 101 -4.02 22.06 23.93
CA GLY A 101 -4.80 23.08 23.26
C GLY A 101 -6.25 22.61 23.18
N SER A 102 -7.06 23.09 24.12
CA SER A 102 -8.52 23.06 24.06
C SER A 102 -8.98 23.79 22.79
N GLY A 103 -9.01 23.08 21.68
CA GLY A 103 -9.65 23.51 20.44
C GLY A 103 -10.68 22.46 20.08
N SER A 104 -11.96 22.80 20.23
CA SER A 104 -13.13 22.05 19.76
C SER A 104 -12.87 21.51 18.35
N SER A 105 -12.40 20.28 18.27
CA SER A 105 -12.00 19.70 17.01
C SER A 105 -13.21 19.03 16.41
N THR A 106 -13.81 19.69 15.42
CA THR A 106 -14.63 19.08 14.36
C THR A 106 -13.79 18.13 13.49
N ARG A 107 -12.93 17.31 14.13
CA ARG A 107 -12.15 16.26 13.49
C ARG A 107 -13.04 15.03 13.42
N GLY A 108 -13.59 14.82 12.23
CA GLY A 108 -14.06 13.54 11.70
C GLY A 108 -14.90 12.73 12.68
N GLY A 109 -16.22 12.79 12.51
CA GLY A 109 -17.10 11.85 13.19
C GLY A 109 -16.64 10.40 13.00
N THR A 110 -16.96 9.55 13.96
CA THR A 110 -16.67 8.12 13.96
C THR A 110 -17.01 7.47 12.61
N SER A 111 -16.33 6.38 12.26
CA SER A 111 -16.60 5.61 11.03
C SER A 111 -18.08 5.27 10.85
N GLU A 112 -18.79 5.08 11.96
CA GLU A 112 -20.22 4.82 12.04
C GLU A 112 -21.07 6.06 11.75
N GLN A 113 -20.66 7.25 12.21
CA GLN A 113 -21.28 8.52 11.85
C GLN A 113 -21.09 8.84 10.35
N HIS A 114 -19.93 8.56 9.78
CA HIS A 114 -19.68 8.72 8.34
C HIS A 114 -20.53 7.75 7.50
N ALA A 115 -20.60 6.48 7.92
CA ALA A 115 -21.47 5.47 7.31
C ALA A 115 -22.95 5.90 7.34
N LYS A 116 -23.40 6.48 8.46
CA LYS A 116 -24.76 7.01 8.62
C LYS A 116 -25.00 8.23 7.73
N ALA A 117 -24.07 9.18 7.68
CA ALA A 117 -24.19 10.37 6.84
C ALA A 117 -24.23 10.02 5.34
N GLY A 118 -23.39 9.09 4.88
CA GLY A 118 -23.41 8.59 3.50
C GLY A 118 -24.72 7.89 3.13
N SER A 119 -25.30 7.13 4.06
CA SER A 119 -26.59 6.46 3.83
C SER A 119 -27.79 7.41 3.74
N GLN A 120 -27.69 8.62 4.29
CA GLN A 120 -28.76 9.62 4.23
C GLN A 120 -28.82 10.38 2.90
N SER A 121 -27.73 10.43 2.12
CA SER A 121 -27.65 11.24 0.89
C SER A 121 -28.42 10.67 -0.30
N HIS A 122 -28.92 9.43 -0.23
CA HIS A 122 -29.65 8.78 -1.33
C HIS A 122 -31.18 8.92 -1.26
N LYS A 123 -31.72 9.76 -0.37
CA LYS A 123 -33.18 9.90 -0.17
C LYS A 123 -33.81 11.18 -0.73
N ASN A 124 -33.07 12.04 -1.42
CA ASN A 124 -33.70 13.11 -2.20
C ASN A 124 -33.78 12.67 -3.66
N LYS A 125 -35.00 12.31 -4.07
CA LYS A 125 -35.43 12.14 -5.46
C LYS A 125 -36.46 13.21 -5.77
#